data_AF-A0A418FAW9-F1
#
_entry.id   AF-A0A418FAW9-F1
#
_cell.length_a   1.000
_cell.length_b   1.000
_cell.length_c   1.000
_cell.angle_alpha   90.00
_cell.angle_beta   90.00
_cell.angle_gamma   90.00
#
_symmetry.space_group_name_H-M   'P 1'
#
loop_
_entity.id
_entity.type
_entity.pdbx_description
1 polymer ?
#
loop_
_entity_poly.entity_id
_entity_poly.type
_entity_poly.pdbx_seq_one_letter_code
_entity_poly.pdbx_strand_id
1 'polypeptide(L)'
;MKDVRREEHILTSMHMITFMKLHYKDWLRAYTAAKPDPYKSLLRLCQGFAKRYNFSQRVPTHTKLAELEMTRIRDEFSATFWSKYNERPLADILNADETAVYYDMPPGKIWAEIGKSAKVDVSQKHSDRITALLTCRADGLRN
;
A
#
# COMPACT_ATOMS: atom_id res chain seq x y z
N MET A 1 -15.15 -5.18 8.24
CA MET A 1 -14.05 -4.27 7.82
C MET A 1 -13.26 -3.75 9.02
N LYS A 2 -13.92 -3.08 9.98
CA LYS A 2 -13.25 -2.57 11.19
C LYS A 2 -12.58 -3.66 12.02
N ASP A 3 -13.25 -4.79 12.24
CA ASP A 3 -12.68 -5.89 13.03
C ASP A 3 -11.46 -6.53 12.34
N VAL A 4 -11.58 -6.87 11.04
CA VAL A 4 -10.45 -7.35 10.21
C VAL A 4 -9.23 -6.43 10.31
N ARG A 5 -9.43 -5.09 10.28
CA ARG A 5 -8.33 -4.14 10.37
C ARG A 5 -7.83 -3.88 11.80
N ARG A 6 -8.64 -4.15 12.83
CA ARG A 6 -8.21 -4.12 14.24
C ARG A 6 -7.16 -5.19 14.50
N GLU A 7 -7.31 -6.35 13.86
CA GLU A 7 -6.37 -7.46 13.91
C GLU A 7 -5.21 -7.32 12.90
N GLU A 8 -5.08 -6.15 12.26
CA GLU A 8 -4.09 -5.86 11.22
C GLU A 8 -4.16 -6.77 9.98
N HIS A 9 -5.18 -7.61 9.82
CA HIS A 9 -5.33 -8.47 8.65
C HIS A 9 -5.52 -7.70 7.34
N ILE A 10 -5.09 -8.33 6.25
CA ILE A 10 -5.25 -7.82 4.89
C ILE A 10 -6.75 -7.70 4.57
N LEU A 11 -7.19 -6.51 4.19
CA LEU A 11 -8.57 -6.26 3.76
C LEU A 11 -8.58 -5.69 2.35
N THR A 12 -9.30 -6.35 1.44
CA THR A 12 -9.43 -5.92 0.04
C THR A 12 -10.88 -5.97 -0.41
N SER A 13 -11.17 -5.39 -1.58
CA SER A 13 -12.51 -5.52 -2.19
C SER A 13 -12.88 -6.98 -2.43
N MET A 14 -11.90 -7.87 -2.67
CA MET A 14 -12.16 -9.31 -2.79
C MET A 14 -12.70 -9.92 -1.50
N HIS A 15 -12.18 -9.54 -0.33
CA HIS A 15 -12.73 -9.99 0.95
C HIS A 15 -14.19 -9.58 1.13
N MET A 16 -14.52 -8.33 0.75
CA MET A 16 -15.91 -7.84 0.77
C MET A 16 -16.81 -8.62 -0.19
N ILE A 17 -16.30 -8.94 -1.39
CA ILE A 17 -17.01 -9.75 -2.39
C ILE A 17 -17.23 -11.17 -1.89
N THR A 18 -16.21 -11.81 -1.30
CA THR A 18 -16.33 -13.15 -0.72
C THR A 18 -17.35 -13.17 0.41
N PHE A 19 -17.37 -12.15 1.28
CA PHE A 19 -18.40 -12.00 2.31
C PHE A 19 -19.81 -11.92 1.69
N MET A 20 -20.02 -11.12 0.64
CA MET A 20 -21.30 -11.07 -0.07
C MET A 20 -21.67 -12.41 -0.72
N LYS A 21 -20.70 -13.15 -1.28
CA LYS A 21 -20.93 -14.48 -1.85
C LYS A 21 -21.38 -15.50 -0.79
N LEU A 22 -20.84 -15.41 0.42
CA LEU A 22 -21.14 -16.34 1.52
C LEU A 22 -22.49 -16.06 2.17
N HIS A 23 -22.80 -14.78 2.43
CA HIS A 23 -23.96 -14.42 3.25
C HIS A 23 -25.13 -13.83 2.46
N TYR A 24 -24.91 -13.34 1.24
CA TYR A 24 -25.89 -12.60 0.44
C TYR A 24 -25.90 -13.07 -1.01
N LYS A 25 -25.76 -14.38 -1.23
CA LYS A 25 -25.57 -14.99 -2.55
C LYS A 25 -26.68 -14.63 -3.55
N ASP A 26 -27.94 -14.72 -3.14
CA ASP A 26 -29.08 -14.46 -4.03
C ASP A 26 -29.21 -12.98 -4.36
N TRP A 27 -28.99 -12.11 -3.37
CA TRP A 27 -28.90 -10.67 -3.61
C TRP A 27 -27.76 -10.34 -4.58
N LEU A 28 -26.58 -10.95 -4.40
CA LEU A 28 -25.44 -10.73 -5.28
C LEU A 28 -25.74 -11.17 -6.71
N ARG A 29 -26.39 -12.33 -6.89
CA ARG A 29 -26.83 -12.82 -8.21
C ARG A 29 -27.79 -11.84 -8.89
N ALA A 30 -28.82 -11.40 -8.17
CA ALA A 30 -29.79 -10.43 -8.67
C ALA A 30 -29.12 -9.10 -9.03
N TYR A 31 -28.23 -8.60 -8.17
CA TYR A 31 -27.48 -7.37 -8.39
C TYR A 31 -26.61 -7.47 -9.65
N THR A 32 -25.85 -8.56 -9.83
CA THR A 32 -24.95 -8.73 -10.98
C THR A 32 -25.69 -8.94 -12.29
N ALA A 33 -26.84 -9.65 -12.27
CA ALA A 33 -27.64 -9.89 -13.47
C ALA A 33 -28.17 -8.59 -14.09
N ALA A 34 -28.41 -7.57 -13.26
CA ALA A 34 -28.92 -6.27 -13.70
C ALA A 34 -27.82 -5.29 -14.16
N LYS A 35 -26.56 -5.72 -14.30
CA LYS A 35 -25.43 -4.82 -14.63
C LYS A 35 -24.77 -5.20 -15.96
N PRO A 36 -24.44 -4.22 -16.81
CA PRO A 36 -23.74 -4.46 -18.08
C PRO A 36 -22.30 -4.93 -17.87
N ASP A 37 -21.64 -4.46 -16.81
CA ASP A 37 -20.32 -4.93 -16.37
C ASP A 37 -20.42 -5.32 -14.89
N PRO A 38 -20.74 -6.59 -14.59
CA PRO A 38 -20.96 -7.06 -13.22
C PRO A 38 -19.75 -6.88 -12.32
N TYR A 39 -18.55 -7.17 -12.83
CA TYR A 39 -17.32 -7.12 -12.06
C TYR A 39 -16.95 -5.68 -11.68
N LYS A 40 -16.92 -4.76 -12.64
CA LYS A 40 -16.60 -3.35 -12.38
C LYS A 40 -17.66 -2.67 -11.52
N SER A 41 -18.94 -3.01 -11.73
CA SER A 41 -20.04 -2.50 -10.89
C SER A 41 -19.88 -2.94 -9.44
N LEU A 42 -19.51 -4.19 -9.21
CA LEU A 42 -19.25 -4.73 -7.87
C LEU A 42 -18.03 -4.08 -7.20
N LEU A 43 -16.94 -3.87 -7.94
CA LEU A 43 -15.78 -3.14 -7.44
C LEU A 43 -16.13 -1.71 -7.00
N ARG A 44 -16.91 -0.99 -7.82
CA ARG A 44 -17.38 0.37 -7.49
C ARG A 44 -18.28 0.38 -6.26
N LEU A 45 -19.14 -0.63 -6.10
CA LEU A 45 -19.96 -0.79 -4.90
C LEU A 45 -19.07 -0.94 -3.65
N CYS A 46 -18.08 -1.83 -3.70
CA CYS A 46 -17.12 -2.01 -2.60
C CYS A 46 -16.35 -0.72 -2.28
N GLN A 47 -15.88 0.00 -3.31
CA GLN A 47 -15.18 1.27 -3.13
C GLN A 47 -16.07 2.35 -2.51
N GLY A 48 -17.32 2.48 -2.97
CA GLY A 48 -18.30 3.42 -2.43
C GLY A 48 -18.66 3.10 -0.98
N PHE A 49 -18.83 1.81 -0.65
CA PHE A 49 -19.02 1.36 0.71
C PHE A 49 -17.81 1.71 1.59
N ALA A 50 -16.58 1.35 1.17
CA ALA A 50 -15.37 1.64 1.92
C ALA A 50 -15.22 3.14 2.20
N LYS A 51 -15.42 3.99 1.18
CA LYS A 51 -15.39 5.46 1.33
C LYS A 51 -16.42 5.95 2.34
N ARG A 52 -17.66 5.44 2.29
CA ARG A 52 -18.74 5.81 3.23
C ARG A 52 -18.37 5.51 4.69
N TYR A 53 -17.63 4.43 4.93
CA TYR A 53 -17.18 4.05 6.27
C TYR A 53 -15.77 4.56 6.61
N ASN A 54 -15.30 5.60 5.92
CA ASN A 54 -14.03 6.27 6.18
C ASN A 54 -12.78 5.41 5.95
N PHE A 55 -12.83 4.52 4.96
CA PHE A 55 -11.66 3.74 4.50
C PHE A 55 -11.08 4.30 3.21
N SER A 56 -9.76 4.21 3.08
CA SER A 56 -9.00 4.56 1.88
C SER A 56 -8.10 3.39 1.45
N GLN A 57 -7.79 3.30 0.16
CA GLN A 57 -6.78 2.36 -0.31
C GLN A 57 -5.39 2.85 0.09
N ARG A 58 -4.61 1.99 0.76
CA ARG A 58 -3.24 2.25 1.22
C ARG A 58 -2.34 1.10 0.84
N VAL A 59 -1.06 1.38 0.63
CA VAL A 59 -0.03 0.36 0.49
C VAL A 59 0.27 -0.18 1.89
N PRO A 60 0.25 -1.51 2.11
CA PRO A 60 0.67 -2.09 3.38
C PRO A 60 2.10 -1.67 3.74
N THR A 61 2.33 -1.25 4.97
CA THR A 61 3.67 -0.89 5.45
C THR A 61 4.14 -1.83 6.54
N HIS A 62 5.41 -2.22 6.46
CA HIS A 62 6.11 -2.98 7.49
C HIS A 62 7.22 -2.10 8.06
N THR A 63 7.05 -1.61 9.29
CA THR A 63 8.09 -0.78 9.95
C THR A 63 8.68 -1.53 11.13
N LYS A 64 10.01 -1.54 11.23
CA LYS A 64 10.76 -2.18 12.32
C LYS A 64 11.08 -1.24 13.51
N LEU A 65 10.87 0.06 13.34
CA LEU A 65 11.21 1.12 14.31
C LEU A 65 10.00 2.02 14.59
N ALA A 66 9.99 2.64 15.77
CA ALA A 66 8.98 3.63 16.14
C ALA A 66 9.13 4.93 15.30
N GLU A 67 8.02 5.60 15.00
CA GLU A 67 7.98 6.79 14.13
C GLU A 67 8.85 7.96 14.64
N LEU A 68 8.88 8.17 15.96
CA LEU A 68 9.69 9.21 16.59
C LEU A 68 11.20 8.95 16.37
N GLU A 69 11.61 7.70 16.53
CA GLU A 69 13.01 7.29 16.37
C GLU A 69 13.45 7.35 14.90
N MET A 70 12.59 6.90 13.98
CA MET A 70 12.75 7.08 12.54
C MET A 70 12.97 8.55 12.15
N THR A 71 12.16 9.46 12.71
CA THR A 71 12.24 10.89 12.42
C THR A 71 13.56 11.47 12.92
N ARG A 72 13.94 11.14 14.16
CA ARG A 72 15.21 11.59 14.75
C ARG A 72 16.42 11.15 13.92
N ILE A 73 16.48 9.86 13.56
CA ILE A 73 17.59 9.30 12.77
C ILE A 73 17.67 10.00 11.40
N ARG A 74 16.52 10.20 10.73
CA ARG A 74 16.47 10.87 9.43
C ARG A 74 17.01 12.30 9.53
N ASP A 75 16.60 13.06 10.53
CA ASP A 75 16.95 14.46 10.67
C ASP A 75 18.43 14.63 11.07
N GLU A 76 18.96 13.78 11.96
CA GLU A 76 20.39 13.73 12.31
C GLU A 76 21.27 13.37 11.10
N PHE A 77 20.85 12.38 10.30
CA PHE A 77 21.54 12.01 9.06
C PHE A 77 21.54 13.15 8.05
N SER A 78 20.37 13.78 7.83
CA SER A 78 20.22 14.91 6.90
C SER A 78 21.14 16.07 7.27
N ALA A 79 21.18 16.47 8.55
CA ALA A 79 22.05 17.53 9.03
C ALA A 79 23.53 17.22 8.78
N THR A 80 23.96 15.98 9.05
CA THR A 80 25.34 15.55 8.85
C THR A 80 25.72 15.47 7.37
N PHE A 81 24.82 14.93 6.54
CA PHE A 81 25.03 14.81 5.09
C PHE A 81 25.19 16.18 4.44
N TRP A 82 24.25 17.10 4.70
CA TRP A 82 24.29 18.42 4.10
C TRP A 82 25.43 19.28 4.65
N SER A 83 25.78 19.17 5.93
CA SER A 83 26.98 19.84 6.47
C SER A 83 28.25 19.52 5.65
N LYS A 84 28.39 18.29 5.16
CA LYS A 84 29.56 17.85 4.39
C LYS A 84 29.45 18.06 2.88
N TYR A 85 28.25 17.93 2.32
CA TYR A 85 28.04 17.87 0.86
C TYR A 85 27.18 19.02 0.31
N ASN A 86 26.90 20.07 1.09
CA ASN A 86 26.08 21.22 0.65
C ASN A 86 26.57 21.88 -0.64
N GLU A 87 27.88 21.85 -0.92
CA GLU A 87 28.46 22.44 -2.12
C GLU A 87 28.30 21.55 -3.37
N ARG A 88 27.86 20.30 -3.21
CA ARG A 88 27.68 19.39 -4.35
C ARG A 88 26.43 19.79 -5.14
N PRO A 89 26.53 19.94 -6.48
CA PRO A 89 25.36 20.08 -7.33
C PRO A 89 24.41 18.90 -7.13
N LEU A 90 23.10 19.16 -7.14
CA LEU A 90 22.08 18.10 -7.03
C LEU A 90 22.19 17.05 -8.16
N ALA A 91 22.74 17.44 -9.32
CA ALA A 91 22.99 16.53 -10.43
C ALA A 91 24.01 15.43 -10.10
N ASP A 92 24.91 15.67 -9.14
CA ASP A 92 25.96 14.73 -8.74
C ASP A 92 25.51 13.80 -7.60
N ILE A 93 24.31 14.02 -7.06
CA ILE A 93 23.74 13.21 -5.98
C ILE A 93 22.78 12.18 -6.59
N LEU A 94 23.19 10.91 -6.52
CA LEU A 94 22.39 9.77 -6.96
C LEU A 94 21.82 9.04 -5.75
N ASN A 95 20.50 8.98 -5.65
CA ASN A 95 19.81 8.06 -4.76
C ASN A 95 19.68 6.72 -5.47
N ALA A 96 20.17 5.66 -4.83
CA ALA A 96 20.03 4.29 -5.30
C ALA A 96 19.22 3.51 -4.28
N ASP A 97 18.24 2.75 -4.73
CA ASP A 97 17.48 1.85 -3.87
C ASP A 97 17.19 0.53 -4.58
N GLU A 98 17.24 -0.55 -3.80
CA GLU A 98 16.90 -1.88 -4.26
C GLU A 98 15.48 -2.22 -3.78
N THR A 99 14.60 -2.52 -4.74
CA THR A 99 13.25 -2.96 -4.44
C THR A 99 12.99 -4.35 -4.99
N ALA A 100 12.44 -5.22 -4.15
CA ALA A 100 11.96 -6.54 -4.55
C ALA A 100 10.61 -6.41 -5.26
N VAL A 101 10.53 -6.93 -6.49
CA VAL A 101 9.27 -7.08 -7.23
C VAL A 101 8.88 -8.55 -7.18
N TYR A 102 7.88 -8.87 -6.37
CA TYR A 102 7.37 -10.23 -6.18
C TYR A 102 6.41 -10.61 -7.32
N TYR A 103 6.50 -11.85 -7.83
CA TYR A 103 5.59 -12.35 -8.86
C TYR A 103 4.17 -12.54 -8.31
N ASP A 104 4.03 -13.11 -7.12
CA ASP A 104 2.76 -13.09 -6.39
C ASP A 104 2.67 -11.78 -5.64
N MET A 105 2.24 -10.72 -6.32
CA MET A 105 1.93 -9.47 -5.64
C MET A 105 0.75 -9.71 -4.69
N PRO A 106 0.96 -9.68 -3.36
CA PRO A 106 -0.17 -9.56 -2.47
C PRO A 106 -0.86 -8.25 -2.87
N PRO A 107 -2.19 -8.13 -2.71
CA PRO A 107 -2.92 -6.98 -3.21
C PRO A 107 -2.23 -5.68 -2.77
N GLY A 108 -1.59 -4.98 -3.72
CA GLY A 108 -0.71 -3.84 -3.45
C GLY A 108 -1.44 -2.64 -2.83
N LYS A 109 -2.76 -2.75 -2.68
CA LYS A 109 -3.63 -1.82 -1.98
C LYS A 109 -4.57 -2.59 -1.06
N ILE A 110 -4.52 -2.24 0.22
CA ILE A 110 -5.49 -2.67 1.23
C ILE A 110 -6.42 -1.53 1.60
N TRP A 111 -7.58 -1.85 2.14
CA TRP A 111 -8.46 -0.87 2.76
C TRP A 111 -8.02 -0.62 4.21
N ALA A 112 -7.62 0.61 4.51
CA ALA A 112 -7.29 1.07 5.85
C ALA A 112 -8.18 2.27 6.24
N GLU A 113 -8.55 2.36 7.51
CA GLU A 113 -9.32 3.49 8.04
C GLU A 113 -8.48 4.77 7.93
N ILE A 114 -9.09 5.87 7.49
CA ILE A 114 -8.41 7.15 7.31
C ILE A 114 -7.90 7.65 8.67
N GLY A 115 -6.60 7.95 8.74
CA GLY A 115 -5.94 8.37 9.98
C GLY A 115 -5.47 7.21 10.88
N LYS A 116 -5.60 5.95 10.43
CA LYS A 116 -5.12 4.76 11.15
C LYS A 116 -4.00 4.05 10.39
N SER A 117 -3.35 3.12 11.08
CA SER A 117 -2.24 2.33 10.55
C SER A 117 -2.64 1.46 9.35
N ALA A 118 -1.74 1.41 8.35
CA ALA A 118 -1.81 0.49 7.22
C ALA A 118 -0.98 -0.79 7.43
N LYS A 119 -0.55 -1.06 8.66
CA LYS A 119 0.24 -2.25 9.01
C LYS A 119 -0.53 -3.55 8.78
N VAL A 120 0.21 -4.58 8.37
CA VAL A 120 -0.32 -5.94 8.19
C VAL A 120 0.52 -6.98 8.93
N ASP A 121 -0.14 -8.01 9.42
CA ASP A 121 0.40 -9.07 10.29
C ASP A 121 1.15 -10.18 9.52
N VAL A 122 0.81 -10.38 8.24
CA VAL A 122 1.49 -11.32 7.34
C VAL A 122 2.54 -10.61 6.49
N SER A 123 3.77 -11.11 6.55
CA SER A 123 4.80 -10.84 5.55
C SER A 123 4.84 -12.00 4.56
N GLN A 124 4.75 -11.73 3.27
CA GLN A 124 4.82 -12.77 2.25
C GLN A 124 6.28 -13.22 2.13
N LYS A 125 6.60 -14.35 2.76
CA LYS A 125 7.98 -14.78 3.01
C LYS A 125 8.57 -15.64 1.89
N HIS A 126 7.77 -16.08 0.91
CA HIS A 126 8.16 -17.14 -0.04
C HIS A 126 7.67 -16.96 -1.49
N SER A 127 7.31 -15.77 -1.94
CA SER A 127 7.03 -15.59 -3.38
C SER A 127 8.34 -15.42 -4.15
N ASP A 128 8.42 -16.01 -5.34
CA ASP A 128 9.48 -15.73 -6.29
C ASP A 128 9.52 -14.21 -6.55
N ARG A 129 10.72 -13.65 -6.68
CA ARG A 129 10.90 -12.21 -6.87
C ARG A 129 12.02 -11.91 -7.85
N ILE A 130 11.89 -10.79 -8.55
CA ILE A 130 13.04 -10.12 -9.17
C ILE A 130 13.48 -8.98 -8.27
N THR A 131 14.78 -8.70 -8.27
CA THR A 131 15.35 -7.52 -7.63
C THR A 131 15.50 -6.44 -8.69
N ALA A 132 14.95 -5.26 -8.42
CA ALA A 132 15.16 -4.07 -9.25
C ALA A 132 16.01 -3.06 -8.47
N LEU A 133 17.16 -2.69 -9.04
CA LEU A 133 17.97 -1.56 -8.58
C LEU A 133 17.58 -0.33 -9.39
N LEU A 134 17.10 0.72 -8.72
CA LEU A 134 16.76 1.99 -9.35
C LEU A 134 17.68 3.07 -8.82
N THR A 135 18.15 3.91 -9.74
CA THR A 135 18.90 5.12 -9.41
C THR A 135 18.14 6.34 -9.91
N CYS A 136 18.07 7.39 -9.09
CA CYS A 136 17.52 8.68 -9.47
C CYS A 136 18.44 9.82 -9.04
N ARG A 137 18.55 10.85 -9.89
CA ARG A 137 19.27 12.08 -9.55
C ARG A 137 18.42 12.95 -8.63
N ALA A 138 19.08 13.65 -7.70
CA ALA A 138 18.41 14.55 -6.77
C ALA A 138 17.81 15.79 -7.46
N ASP A 139 18.28 16.15 -8.66
CA ASP A 139 17.74 17.24 -9.47
C ASP A 139 16.46 16.86 -10.25
N GLY A 140 16.06 15.59 -10.25
CA GLY A 140 14.85 15.10 -10.92
C GLY A 140 14.95 15.04 -12.45
N LEU A 141 16.12 15.30 -13.03
CA LEU A 141 16.33 15.20 -14.47
C LEU A 141 16.62 13.75 -14.86
N ARG A 142 16.10 13.30 -16.01
CA ARG A 142 16.33 11.94 -16.51
C ARG A 142 17.80 11.77 -16.87
N ASN A 143 18.36 10.58 -16.59
CA ASN A 143 19.65 10.17 -17.11
C ASN A 143 19.57 9.96 -18.62
#